data_AF-A0A433YFC2-F1
#
_entry.id   AF-A0A433YFC2-F1
#
_cell.length_a   1.000
_cell.length_b   1.000
_cell.length_c   1.000
_cell.angle_alpha   90.00
_cell.angle_beta   90.00
_cell.angle_gamma   90.00
#
_symmetry.space_group_name_H-M   'P 1'
#
loop_
_entity.id
_entity.type
_entity.pdbx_description
1 polymer ?
#
loop_
_entity_poly.entity_id
_entity_poly.type
_entity_poly.pdbx_seq_one_letter_code
_entity_poly.pdbx_strand_id
1 'polypeptide(L)'
;MDDKTLEYMGERVDKSRKIIKKISVLVDQSKRIVGSEKILFKDRYGNLFTELNSTSPKEQVDSPGMIREINTLVVKAINQEIARLEQELAEL
;
A
#
# COMPACT_ATOMS: atom_id res chain seq x y z
N MET A 1 -7.84 -6.06 -39.50
CA MET A 1 -7.48 -6.50 -38.13
C MET A 1 -8.11 -7.86 -37.96
N ASP A 2 -7.35 -8.87 -37.57
CA ASP A 2 -7.88 -10.22 -37.36
C ASP A 2 -8.46 -10.36 -35.95
N ASP A 3 -9.32 -11.36 -35.74
CA ASP A 3 -9.99 -11.60 -34.46
C ASP A 3 -8.98 -11.82 -33.31
N LYS A 4 -7.82 -12.41 -33.62
CA LYS A 4 -6.73 -12.63 -32.66
C LYS A 4 -6.10 -11.32 -32.19
N THR A 5 -5.94 -10.33 -33.07
CA THR A 5 -5.44 -9.01 -32.68
C THR A 5 -6.45 -8.30 -31.77
N LEU A 6 -7.75 -8.43 -32.02
CA LEU A 6 -8.79 -7.87 -31.15
C LEU A 6 -8.80 -8.52 -29.76
N GLU A 7 -8.69 -9.85 -29.71
CA GLU A 7 -8.60 -10.61 -28.47
C GLU A 7 -7.37 -10.20 -27.64
N TYR A 8 -6.19 -10.14 -28.28
CA TYR A 8 -4.96 -9.69 -27.64
C TYR A 8 -5.04 -8.26 -27.09
N MET A 9 -5.66 -7.35 -27.83
CA MET A 9 -5.89 -5.98 -27.37
C MET A 9 -6.87 -5.94 -26.18
N GLY A 10 -7.91 -6.78 -26.20
CA GLY A 10 -8.85 -6.92 -25.08
C GLY A 10 -8.16 -7.39 -23.80
N GLU A 11 -7.32 -8.43 -23.89
CA GLU A 11 -6.56 -8.93 -22.75
C GLU A 11 -5.61 -7.88 -22.16
N ARG A 12 -4.93 -7.11 -23.02
CA ARG A 12 -4.06 -6.00 -22.58
C ARG A 12 -4.85 -4.94 -21.83
N VAL A 13 -5.98 -4.49 -22.37
CA VAL A 13 -6.85 -3.49 -21.71
C VAL A 13 -7.31 -3.97 -20.34
N ASP A 14 -7.71 -5.24 -20.21
CA ASP A 14 -8.16 -5.78 -18.93
C ASP A 14 -7.02 -5.92 -17.91
N LYS A 15 -5.81 -6.28 -18.36
CA LYS A 15 -4.61 -6.26 -17.50
C LYS A 15 -4.29 -4.84 -17.04
N SER A 16 -4.28 -3.87 -17.95
CA SER A 16 -4.04 -2.46 -17.63
C SER A 16 -5.03 -1.92 -16.59
N ARG A 17 -6.33 -2.22 -16.75
CA ARG A 17 -7.37 -1.82 -15.80
C ARG A 17 -7.14 -2.38 -14.41
N LYS A 18 -6.73 -3.65 -14.31
CA LYS A 18 -6.41 -4.29 -13.01
C LYS A 18 -5.22 -3.64 -12.34
N ILE A 19 -4.17 -3.30 -13.10
CA ILE A 19 -2.97 -2.63 -12.58
C ILE A 19 -3.33 -1.23 -12.06
N ILE A 20 -4.03 -0.42 -12.87
CA ILE A 20 -4.46 0.93 -12.47
C ILE A 20 -5.30 0.89 -11.19
N LYS A 21 -6.21 -0.08 -11.07
CA LYS A 21 -7.01 -0.26 -9.85
C LYS A 21 -6.16 -0.55 -8.62
N LYS A 22 -5.13 -1.40 -8.75
CA LYS A 22 -4.18 -1.67 -7.65
C LYS A 22 -3.40 -0.42 -7.24
N ILE A 23 -2.88 0.33 -8.22
CA ILE A 23 -2.16 1.59 -7.98
C ILE A 23 -3.07 2.57 -7.22
N SER A 24 -4.31 2.75 -7.65
CA SER A 24 -5.27 3.65 -6.98
C SER A 24 -5.48 3.27 -5.50
N VAL A 25 -5.64 1.98 -5.20
CA VAL A 25 -5.80 1.50 -3.82
C VAL A 25 -4.56 1.79 -2.98
N LEU A 26 -3.37 1.53 -3.53
CA LEU A 26 -2.09 1.78 -2.86
C LEU A 26 -1.87 3.27 -2.58
N VAL A 27 -2.18 4.14 -3.54
CA VAL A 27 -2.11 5.61 -3.37
C VAL A 27 -3.02 6.07 -2.23
N ASP A 28 -4.25 5.56 -2.17
CA ASP A 28 -5.19 5.92 -1.11
C ASP A 28 -4.76 5.39 0.26
N GLN A 29 -4.18 4.20 0.32
CA GLN A 29 -3.61 3.64 1.55
C GLN A 29 -2.43 4.48 2.05
N SER A 30 -1.51 4.85 1.16
CA SER A 30 -0.33 5.68 1.49
C SER A 30 -0.75 7.01 2.15
N LYS A 31 -1.75 7.69 1.58
CA LYS A 31 -2.31 8.94 2.14
C LYS A 31 -2.84 8.77 3.56
N ARG A 32 -3.53 7.65 3.83
CA ARG A 32 -4.10 7.35 5.16
C ARG A 32 -3.02 7.03 6.20
N ILE A 33 -1.91 6.42 5.78
CA ILE A 33 -0.81 6.02 6.66
C ILE A 33 0.00 7.23 7.14
N VAL A 34 0.27 8.19 6.27
CA VAL A 34 1.08 9.39 6.61
C VAL A 34 0.51 10.16 7.81
N GLY A 35 -0.82 10.19 7.95
CA GLY A 35 -1.51 10.85 9.06
C GLY A 35 -1.87 9.94 10.24
N SER A 36 -1.41 8.68 10.24
CA SER A 36 -1.79 7.74 11.29
C SER A 36 -1.00 8.00 12.58
N GLU A 37 -1.75 8.21 13.66
CA GLU A 37 -1.22 8.41 15.02
C GLU A 37 -1.23 7.13 15.86
N LYS A 38 -1.73 6.04 15.29
CA LYS A 38 -1.90 4.76 15.97
C LYS A 38 -1.63 3.60 15.04
N ILE A 39 -0.88 2.62 15.53
CA ILE A 39 -0.60 1.36 14.83
C ILE A 39 -1.10 0.21 15.70
N LEU A 40 -1.90 -0.68 15.11
CA LEU A 40 -2.45 -1.85 15.77
C LEU A 40 -1.78 -3.11 15.23
N PHE A 41 -1.22 -3.92 16.12
CA PHE A 41 -0.71 -5.25 15.78
C PHE A 41 -1.77 -6.27 16.15
N LYS A 42 -2.34 -6.93 15.15
CA LYS A 42 -3.40 -7.93 15.32
C LYS A 42 -2.90 -9.32 14.93
N ASP A 43 -3.44 -10.34 15.58
CA ASP A 43 -3.24 -11.72 15.17
C ASP A 43 -4.06 -12.07 13.90
N ARG A 44 -3.93 -13.32 13.44
CA ARG A 44 -4.66 -13.82 12.27
C ARG A 44 -6.19 -13.85 12.41
N TYR A 45 -6.69 -13.79 13.64
CA TYR A 45 -8.12 -13.79 13.98
C TYR A 45 -8.65 -12.36 14.22
N GLY A 46 -7.78 -11.35 14.15
CA GLY A 46 -8.11 -9.95 14.38
C GLY A 46 -8.02 -9.50 15.84
N ASN A 47 -7.55 -10.36 16.75
CA ASN A 47 -7.36 -10.00 18.16
C ASN A 47 -6.16 -9.06 18.28
N LEU A 48 -6.30 -8.01 19.09
CA LEU A 48 -5.22 -7.06 19.35
C LEU A 48 -4.14 -7.71 20.21
N PHE A 49 -2.92 -7.79 19.68
CA PHE A 49 -1.74 -8.25 20.43
C PHE A 49 -1.06 -7.08 21.15
N THR A 50 -0.85 -5.98 20.43
CA THR A 50 -0.30 -4.74 20.99
C THR A 50 -0.65 -3.53 20.12
N GLU A 51 -0.49 -2.33 20.66
CA GLU A 51 -0.67 -1.09 19.92
C GLU A 51 0.44 -0.08 20.23
N LEU A 52 0.77 0.72 19.23
CA LEU A 52 1.55 1.94 19.39
C LEU A 52 0.60 3.12 19.25
N ASN A 53 0.69 4.07 20.17
CA ASN A 53 -0.11 5.28 20.17
C ASN A 53 0.81 6.50 20.35
N SER A 54 0.58 7.54 19.56
CA SER A 54 1.32 8.82 19.62
C SER A 54 1.21 9.52 20.98
N THR A 55 0.18 9.18 21.76
CA THR A 55 -0.11 9.78 23.07
C THR A 55 0.42 8.96 24.25
N SER A 56 1.06 7.81 24.00
CA SER A 56 1.63 6.98 25.07
C SER A 56 2.71 7.76 25.85
N PRO A 57 2.72 7.69 27.20
CA PRO A 57 3.72 8.37 28.02
C PRO A 57 5.14 7.98 27.60
N LYS A 58 6.01 8.99 27.41
CA LYS A 58 7.41 8.83 26.94
C LYS A 58 8.29 7.94 27.84
N GLU A 59 7.85 7.64 29.05
CA GLU A 59 8.62 6.94 30.06
C GLU A 59 8.76 5.43 29.81
N GLN A 60 8.03 4.86 28.83
CA GLN A 60 8.07 3.42 28.54
C GLN A 60 8.63 3.07 27.15
N VAL A 61 8.20 3.78 26.10
CA VAL A 61 8.61 3.54 24.70
C VAL A 61 8.45 4.85 23.91
N ASP A 62 9.41 5.21 23.05
CA ASP A 62 9.23 6.30 22.06
C ASP A 62 8.25 5.89 20.95
N SER A 63 7.00 5.71 21.33
CA SER A 63 5.90 5.33 20.43
C SER A 63 5.71 6.34 19.29
N PRO A 64 5.79 7.67 19.51
CA PRO A 64 5.72 8.65 18.42
C PRO A 64 6.85 8.49 17.39
N GLY A 65 8.08 8.28 17.85
CA GLY A 65 9.23 8.02 16.97
C GLY A 65 9.05 6.75 16.15
N MET A 66 8.65 5.66 16.81
CA MET A 66 8.37 4.37 16.16
C MET A 66 7.24 4.47 15.13
N ILE A 67 6.13 5.14 15.46
CA ILE A 67 5.01 5.33 14.52
C ILE A 67 5.48 6.08 13.28
N ARG A 68 6.27 7.15 13.45
CA ARG A 68 6.81 7.91 12.31
C ARG A 68 7.69 7.02 11.43
N GLU A 69 8.59 6.26 12.03
CA GLU A 69 9.49 5.37 11.29
C GLU A 69 8.73 4.27 10.54
N ILE A 70 7.77 3.62 11.20
CA ILE A 70 6.93 2.60 10.56
C ILE A 70 6.13 3.23 9.40
N ASN A 71 5.53 4.40 9.59
CA ASN A 71 4.81 5.09 8.53
C ASN A 71 5.72 5.40 7.34
N THR A 72 6.93 5.90 7.58
CA THR A 72 7.93 6.13 6.52
C THR A 72 8.28 4.86 5.76
N LEU A 73 8.53 3.75 6.47
CA LEU A 73 8.88 2.47 5.85
C LEU A 73 7.73 1.90 5.03
N VAL A 74 6.51 1.94 5.55
CA VAL A 74 5.33 1.44 4.84
C VAL A 74 5.04 2.29 3.60
N VAL A 75 5.11 3.62 3.70
CA VAL A 75 4.94 4.52 2.55
C VAL A 75 6.01 4.26 1.49
N LYS A 76 7.27 4.06 1.89
CA LYS A 76 8.35 3.71 0.98
C LYS A 76 8.08 2.39 0.26
N ALA A 77 7.65 1.36 0.97
CA ALA A 77 7.30 0.06 0.39
C ALA A 77 6.12 0.16 -0.59
N ILE A 78 5.09 0.95 -0.23
CA ILE A 78 3.95 1.22 -1.12
C ILE A 78 4.42 1.91 -2.42
N ASN A 79 5.27 2.93 -2.31
CA ASN A 79 5.77 3.66 -3.48
C ASN A 79 6.64 2.77 -4.38
N GLN A 80 7.43 1.85 -3.82
CA GLN A 80 8.18 0.88 -4.59
C GLN A 80 7.27 -0.08 -5.37
N GLU A 81 6.18 -0.54 -4.74
CA GLU A 81 5.22 -1.41 -5.42
C GLU A 81 4.43 -0.65 -6.51
N ILE A 82 4.10 0.63 -6.28
CA ILE A 82 3.51 1.49 -7.32
C ILE A 82 4.45 1.59 -8.51
N ALA A 83 5.74 1.90 -8.29
CA ALA A 83 6.71 1.99 -9.38
C ALA A 83 6.85 0.67 -10.17
N ARG A 84 6.83 -0.48 -9.47
CA ARG A 84 6.83 -1.80 -10.11
C ARG A 84 5.59 -2.00 -10.99
N LEU A 85 4.41 -1.61 -10.50
CA LEU A 85 3.15 -1.70 -11.24
C LEU A 85 3.10 -0.74 -12.44
N GLU A 86 3.66 0.46 -12.31
CA GLU A 86 3.77 1.42 -13.41
C GLU A 86 4.69 0.91 -14.51
N GLN A 87 5.81 0.26 -14.16
CA GLN A 87 6.67 -0.42 -15.12
C GLN A 87 5.94 -1.57 -15.81
N GLU A 88 5.24 -2.43 -15.06
CA GLU A 88 4.42 -3.53 -15.61
C GLU A 88 3.37 -2.99 -16.60
N LEU A 89 2.78 -1.83 -16.32
CA LEU A 89 1.82 -1.17 -17.21
C LEU A 89 2.45 -0.62 -18.50
N ALA A 90 3.69 -0.11 -18.42
CA ALA A 90 4.41 0.43 -19.58
C ALA A 90 4.92 -0.68 -20.53
N GLU A 91 5.18 -1.86 -19.98
CA GLU A 91 5.63 -3.05 -20.73
C GLU A 91 4.46 -3.87 -21.30
N LEU A 92 3.23 -3.68 -20.80
CA LEU A 92 2.02 -4.29 -21.34
C LEU A 92 1.80 -3.85 -22.76
#